data_AF-A0A0G0TE00-F1
#
_entry.id   AF-A0A0G0TE00-F1
#
_cell.length_a   1.000
_cell.length_b   1.000
_cell.length_c   1.000
_cell.angle_alpha   90.00
_cell.angle_beta   90.00
_cell.angle_gamma   90.00
#
_symmetry.space_group_name_H-M   'P 1'
#
loop_
_entity.id
_entity.type
_entity.pdbx_description
1 polymer ?
#
loop_
_entity_poly.entity_id
_entity_poly.type
_entity_poly.pdbx_seq_one_letter_code
_entity_poly.pdbx_strand_id
1 'polypeptide(L)'
;MKLPSHVKPIPGFLNWLYPKGFTPFLLNKIYLNNRILRDLETENPKPHSVSILIHEQEHLKRRGLTHSLKYALLPKHRLKEELRAYKKQFVYLKSKGEEYDIENVARKLSGPFYLFAADYKRAKKLLEDLWQQA
;
A
#
# COMPACT_ATOMS: atom_id res chain seq x y z
N MET A 1 -3.66 -18.44 5.10
CA MET A 1 -2.20 -18.58 5.40
C MET A 1 -1.91 -18.20 6.85
N LYS A 2 -0.79 -18.63 7.46
CA LYS A 2 -0.44 -18.17 8.83
C LYS A 2 0.10 -16.73 8.77
N LEU A 3 -0.69 -15.77 9.24
CA LEU A 3 -0.31 -14.36 9.24
C LEU A 3 0.78 -14.05 10.28
N PRO A 4 1.72 -13.13 9.98
CA PRO A 4 2.67 -12.65 10.97
C PRO A 4 1.97 -11.95 12.15
N SER A 5 2.54 -12.08 13.35
CA SER A 5 1.97 -11.53 14.59
C SER A 5 1.84 -10.00 14.62
N HIS A 6 2.58 -9.30 13.75
CA HIS A 6 2.53 -7.85 13.59
C HIS A 6 1.41 -7.36 12.65
N VAL A 7 0.71 -8.27 11.96
CA VAL A 7 -0.49 -7.92 11.17
C VAL A 7 -1.70 -7.91 12.12
N LYS A 8 -2.46 -6.82 12.13
CA LYS A 8 -3.59 -6.58 13.02
C LYS A 8 -4.82 -6.11 12.24
N PRO A 9 -6.03 -6.39 12.74
CA PRO A 9 -7.24 -5.80 12.17
C PRO A 9 -7.28 -4.30 12.45
N ILE A 10 -7.78 -3.53 11.50
CA ILE A 10 -8.23 -2.16 11.74
C ILE A 10 -9.45 -2.22 12.69
N PRO A 11 -9.48 -1.39 13.76
CA PRO A 11 -10.67 -1.26 14.61
C PRO A 11 -11.93 -0.98 13.77
N GLY A 12 -13.04 -1.65 14.08
CA GLY A 12 -14.23 -1.69 13.21
C GLY A 12 -14.72 -0.32 12.71
N PHE A 13 -14.70 0.69 13.59
CA PHE A 13 -15.14 2.06 13.31
C PHE A 13 -14.19 2.86 12.38
N LEU A 14 -12.97 2.36 12.13
CA LEU A 14 -11.98 2.99 11.24
C LEU A 14 -11.91 2.32 9.86
N ASN A 15 -12.65 1.22 9.63
CA ASN A 15 -12.60 0.49 8.36
C ASN A 15 -13.02 1.33 7.15
N TRP A 16 -13.89 2.32 7.34
CA TRP A 16 -14.36 3.20 6.25
C TRP A 16 -13.30 4.22 5.83
N LEU A 17 -12.45 4.66 6.76
CA LEU A 17 -11.34 5.59 6.49
C LEU A 17 -10.17 4.90 5.78
N TYR A 18 -9.96 3.62 6.08
CA TYR A 18 -8.84 2.83 5.57
C TYR A 18 -9.37 1.57 4.86
N PRO A 19 -9.89 1.70 3.63
CA PRO A 19 -10.55 0.61 2.92
C PRO A 19 -9.62 -0.57 2.58
N LYS A 20 -8.29 -0.33 2.52
CA LYS A 20 -7.28 -1.37 2.30
C LYS A 20 -6.57 -1.73 3.62
N GLY A 21 -5.91 -0.74 4.19
CA GLY A 21 -5.00 -0.93 5.31
C GLY A 21 -4.10 0.29 5.45
N PHE A 22 -3.25 0.28 6.46
CA PHE A 22 -2.14 1.20 6.61
C PHE A 22 -1.08 0.62 7.55
N THR A 23 0.15 1.07 7.37
CA THR A 23 1.26 0.77 8.27
C THR A 23 1.68 2.06 8.99
N PRO A 24 1.30 2.24 10.26
CA PRO A 24 1.71 3.42 11.01
C PRO A 24 3.23 3.45 11.20
N PHE A 25 3.85 4.56 10.80
CA PHE A 25 5.31 4.69 10.66
C PHE A 25 6.12 4.50 11.97
N LEU A 26 5.48 4.67 13.13
CA LEU A 26 6.11 4.54 14.46
C LEU A 26 5.82 3.20 15.14
N LEU A 27 4.93 2.37 14.59
CA LEU A 27 4.57 1.08 15.18
C LEU A 27 5.10 -0.05 14.31
N ASN A 28 5.60 -1.11 14.94
CA ASN A 28 5.94 -2.36 14.25
C ASN A 28 4.66 -3.17 13.97
N LYS A 29 3.69 -2.58 13.28
CA LYS A 29 2.37 -3.16 13.04
C LYS A 29 1.87 -2.78 11.66
N ILE A 30 1.21 -3.71 11.00
CA ILE A 30 0.42 -3.50 9.78
C ILE A 30 -1.04 -3.62 10.18
N TYR A 31 -1.87 -2.64 9.84
CA TYR A 31 -3.30 -2.68 10.09
C TYR A 31 -4.03 -2.90 8.78
N LEU A 32 -4.79 -3.99 8.66
CA LEU A 32 -5.55 -4.32 7.45
C LEU A 32 -7.05 -4.25 7.71
N ASN A 33 -7.81 -3.94 6.66
CA ASN A 33 -9.26 -3.99 6.73
C ASN A 33 -9.69 -5.42 7.08
N ASN A 34 -10.71 -5.56 7.93
CA ASN A 34 -11.17 -6.87 8.39
C ASN A 34 -11.52 -7.83 7.25
N ARG A 35 -12.02 -7.32 6.11
CA ARG A 35 -12.32 -8.16 4.93
C ARG A 35 -11.06 -8.75 4.32
N ILE A 36 -10.01 -7.94 4.19
CA ILE A 36 -8.71 -8.37 3.66
C ILE A 36 -8.03 -9.33 4.64
N LEU A 37 -8.09 -9.03 5.94
CA LEU A 37 -7.49 -9.89 6.96
C LEU A 37 -8.11 -11.30 6.93
N ARG A 38 -9.45 -11.38 6.93
CA ARG A 38 -10.17 -12.67 6.84
C ARG A 38 -9.84 -13.42 5.56
N ASP A 39 -9.78 -12.73 4.43
CA ASP A 39 -9.41 -13.35 3.15
C ASP A 39 -7.98 -13.93 3.20
N LEU A 40 -7.02 -13.23 3.81
CA LEU A 40 -5.66 -13.70 4.00
C LEU A 40 -5.53 -14.94 4.89
N GLU A 41 -6.47 -15.15 5.82
CA GLU A 41 -6.49 -16.30 6.72
C GLU A 41 -6.94 -17.59 6.01
N THR A 42 -7.66 -17.48 4.90
CA THR A 42 -8.10 -18.63 4.08
C THR A 42 -6.93 -19.43 3.49
N GLU A 43 -7.21 -20.66 3.03
CA GLU A 43 -6.20 -21.53 2.41
C GLU A 43 -5.68 -20.98 1.08
N ASN A 44 -6.57 -20.35 0.29
CA ASN A 44 -6.25 -19.77 -0.99
C ASN A 44 -6.70 -18.30 -1.04
N PRO A 45 -5.95 -17.37 -0.42
CA PRO A 45 -6.33 -15.97 -0.36
C PRO A 45 -6.30 -15.32 -1.75
N LYS A 46 -7.15 -14.32 -1.97
CA LYS A 46 -7.20 -13.62 -3.25
C LYS A 46 -5.85 -12.92 -3.51
N PRO A 47 -5.33 -12.98 -4.75
CA PRO A 47 -4.10 -12.27 -5.11
C PRO A 47 -4.14 -10.79 -4.72
N HIS A 48 -5.30 -10.13 -4.87
CA HIS A 48 -5.46 -8.75 -4.45
C HIS A 48 -5.15 -8.52 -2.95
N SER A 49 -5.69 -9.35 -2.05
CA SER A 49 -5.46 -9.25 -0.60
C SER A 49 -4.00 -9.47 -0.25
N VAL A 50 -3.36 -10.46 -0.88
CA VAL A 50 -1.92 -10.74 -0.70
C VAL A 50 -1.08 -9.55 -1.20
N SER A 51 -1.45 -8.96 -2.32
CA SER A 51 -0.75 -7.81 -2.89
C SER A 51 -0.80 -6.58 -1.97
N ILE A 52 -1.90 -6.36 -1.26
CA ILE A 52 -2.02 -5.29 -0.28
C ILE A 52 -1.09 -5.55 0.90
N LEU A 53 -1.05 -6.78 1.42
CA LEU A 53 -0.11 -7.14 2.48
C LEU A 53 1.35 -6.91 2.06
N ILE A 54 1.72 -7.26 0.82
CA ILE A 54 3.06 -7.01 0.27
C ILE A 54 3.39 -5.52 0.24
N HIS A 55 2.44 -4.68 -0.19
CA HIS A 55 2.59 -3.22 -0.18
C HIS A 55 2.90 -2.70 1.23
N GLU A 56 2.07 -3.08 2.19
CA GLU A 56 2.23 -2.66 3.59
C GLU A 56 3.51 -3.20 4.25
N GLN A 57 3.94 -4.41 3.87
CA GLN A 57 5.22 -4.96 4.33
C GLN A 57 6.43 -4.15 3.84
N GLU A 58 6.38 -3.54 2.66
CA GLU A 58 7.45 -2.65 2.21
C GLU A 58 7.53 -1.37 3.05
N HIS A 59 6.37 -0.82 3.44
CA HIS A 59 6.33 0.32 4.38
C HIS A 59 6.92 -0.07 5.75
N LEU A 60 6.59 -1.25 6.26
CA LEU A 60 7.09 -1.73 7.55
C LEU A 60 8.62 -1.89 7.56
N LYS A 61 9.23 -2.31 6.44
CA LYS A 61 10.69 -2.46 6.29
C LYS A 61 11.45 -1.14 6.38
N ARG A 62 10.79 -0.01 6.11
CA ARG A 62 11.44 1.32 6.00
C ARG A 62 11.03 2.30 7.08
N ARG A 63 10.51 1.81 8.20
CA ARG A 63 10.18 2.62 9.37
C ARG A 63 11.41 3.30 10.01
N GLY A 64 11.13 4.32 10.81
CA GLY A 64 12.12 5.02 11.64
C GLY A 64 11.77 6.49 11.78
N LEU A 65 12.12 7.13 12.90
CA LEU A 65 11.69 8.50 13.21
C LEU A 65 12.01 9.49 12.08
N THR A 66 13.24 9.45 11.57
CA THR A 66 13.69 10.31 10.47
C THR A 66 12.96 10.02 9.16
N HIS A 67 12.57 8.77 8.94
CA HIS A 67 11.80 8.37 7.77
C HIS A 67 10.36 8.85 7.85
N SER A 68 9.72 8.66 9.02
CA SER A 68 8.37 9.13 9.31
C SER A 68 8.26 10.64 9.13
N LEU A 69 9.24 11.40 9.65
CA LEU A 69 9.30 12.85 9.49
C LEU A 69 9.40 13.26 8.02
N LYS A 70 10.30 12.62 7.24
CA LYS A 70 10.42 12.88 5.80
C LYS A 70 9.14 12.55 5.04
N TYR A 71 8.46 11.45 5.39
CA TYR A 71 7.20 11.05 4.76
C TYR A 71 6.06 12.04 5.04
N ALA A 72 5.99 12.56 6.27
CA ALA A 72 5.00 13.56 6.65
C ALA A 72 5.26 14.90 5.95
N LEU A 73 6.51 15.37 5.92
CA LEU A 73 6.84 16.74 5.50
C LEU A 73 7.18 16.88 4.01
N LEU A 74 7.64 15.83 3.33
CA LEU A 74 8.18 15.94 1.98
C LEU A 74 7.34 15.14 0.96
N PRO A 75 6.54 15.81 0.11
CA PRO A 75 5.72 15.14 -0.92
C PRO A 75 6.54 14.23 -1.85
N LYS A 76 7.73 14.69 -2.25
CA LYS A 76 8.65 13.90 -3.10
C LYS A 76 9.11 12.60 -2.41
N HIS A 77 9.37 12.65 -1.10
CA HIS A 77 9.77 11.47 -0.33
C HIS A 77 8.60 10.50 -0.21
N ARG A 78 7.41 11.02 0.11
CA ARG A 78 6.16 10.26 0.16
C ARG A 78 5.88 9.49 -1.13
N LEU A 79 5.93 10.20 -2.26
CA LEU A 79 5.72 9.62 -3.57
C LEU A 79 6.72 8.49 -3.85
N LYS A 80 8.00 8.69 -3.51
CA LYS A 80 9.05 7.69 -3.74
C LYS A 80 8.79 6.40 -2.94
N GLU A 81 8.35 6.53 -1.70
CA GLU A 81 8.05 5.37 -0.85
C GLU A 81 6.80 4.62 -1.33
N GLU A 82 5.74 5.33 -1.70
CA GLU A 82 4.55 4.70 -2.31
C GLU A 82 4.89 3.97 -3.62
N LEU A 83 5.65 4.60 -4.52
CA LEU A 83 6.08 3.98 -5.79
C LEU A 83 6.94 2.74 -5.56
N ARG A 84 7.77 2.74 -4.50
CA ARG A 84 8.55 1.56 -4.11
C ARG A 84 7.64 0.41 -3.66
N ALA A 85 6.65 0.70 -2.82
CA ALA A 85 5.70 -0.28 -2.34
C ALA A 85 4.83 -0.83 -3.50
N TYR A 86 4.33 0.05 -4.38
CA TYR A 86 3.60 -0.34 -5.58
C TYR A 86 4.44 -1.21 -6.52
N LYS A 87 5.74 -0.93 -6.70
CA LYS A 87 6.61 -1.78 -7.51
C LYS A 87 6.57 -3.24 -7.05
N LYS A 88 6.65 -3.49 -5.73
CA LYS A 88 6.57 -4.86 -5.18
C LYS A 88 5.19 -5.45 -5.31
N GLN A 89 4.15 -4.64 -5.11
CA GLN A 89 2.76 -5.05 -5.31
C GLN A 89 2.52 -5.49 -6.77
N PHE A 90 3.01 -4.74 -7.75
CA PHE A 90 2.80 -4.97 -9.18
C PHE A 90 3.50 -6.22 -9.66
N VAL A 91 4.76 -6.44 -9.26
CA VAL A 91 5.49 -7.67 -9.58
C VAL A 91 4.71 -8.91 -9.12
N TYR A 92 4.15 -8.86 -7.92
CA TYR A 92 3.33 -9.96 -7.41
C TYR A 92 2.05 -10.15 -8.23
N LEU A 93 1.27 -9.10 -8.45
CA LEU A 93 0.00 -9.20 -9.17
C LEU A 93 0.17 -9.67 -10.61
N LYS A 94 1.18 -9.15 -11.31
CA LYS A 94 1.48 -9.55 -12.69
C LYS A 94 1.90 -11.01 -12.76
N SER A 95 2.65 -11.51 -11.77
CA SER A 95 2.98 -12.94 -11.65
C SER A 95 1.76 -13.85 -11.42
N LYS A 96 0.62 -13.27 -11.01
CA LYS A 96 -0.66 -13.95 -10.84
C LYS A 96 -1.63 -13.72 -12.00
N GLY A 97 -1.21 -13.01 -13.04
CA GLY A 97 -2.06 -12.68 -14.19
C GLY A 97 -3.17 -11.68 -13.87
N GLU A 98 -3.03 -10.92 -12.79
CA GLU A 98 -4.02 -9.94 -12.34
C GLU A 98 -3.83 -8.59 -13.04
N GLU A 99 -4.93 -7.88 -13.28
CA GLU A 99 -4.91 -6.50 -13.71
C GLU A 99 -4.84 -5.54 -12.51
N TYR A 100 -4.48 -4.28 -12.78
CA TYR A 100 -4.45 -3.25 -11.73
C TYR A 100 -4.99 -1.91 -12.21
N ASP A 101 -5.89 -1.34 -11.40
CA ASP A 101 -6.48 -0.03 -11.64
C ASP A 101 -5.51 1.10 -11.27
N ILE A 102 -4.63 1.42 -12.23
CA ILE A 102 -3.64 2.49 -12.11
C ILE A 102 -4.32 3.85 -11.95
N GLU A 103 -5.46 4.09 -12.61
CA GLU A 103 -6.12 5.39 -12.57
C GLU A 103 -6.60 5.74 -11.17
N ASN A 104 -7.23 4.79 -10.48
CA ASN A 104 -7.69 4.99 -9.11
C ASN A 104 -6.52 5.27 -8.16
N VAL A 105 -5.39 4.58 -8.34
CA VAL A 105 -4.19 4.84 -7.52
C VAL A 105 -3.59 6.21 -7.83
N ALA A 106 -3.50 6.59 -9.10
CA ALA A 106 -3.04 7.92 -9.50
C ALA A 106 -3.90 9.03 -8.88
N ARG A 107 -5.24 8.89 -8.91
CA ARG A 107 -6.18 9.82 -8.27
C ARG A 107 -5.91 9.93 -6.77
N LYS A 108 -5.68 8.82 -6.08
CA LYS A 108 -5.37 8.81 -4.64
C LYS A 108 -4.05 9.52 -4.35
N LEU A 109 -2.97 9.19 -5.07
CA LEU A 109 -1.65 9.83 -4.88
C LEU A 109 -1.71 11.35 -5.11
N SER A 110 -2.57 11.80 -6.03
CA SER A 110 -2.82 13.22 -6.27
C SER A 110 -3.84 13.86 -5.34
N GLY A 111 -4.47 13.09 -4.46
CA GLY A 111 -5.51 13.56 -3.57
C GLY A 111 -5.02 13.92 -2.17
N PRO A 112 -5.93 14.41 -1.32
CA PRO A 112 -5.63 14.78 0.07
C PRO A 112 -5.19 13.58 0.92
N PHE A 113 -5.60 12.35 0.57
CA PHE A 113 -5.22 11.14 1.30
C PHE A 113 -3.70 10.94 1.35
N TYR A 114 -2.99 11.27 0.27
CA TYR A 114 -1.52 11.27 0.22
C TYR A 114 -0.93 12.68 0.28
N LEU A 115 -1.68 13.65 0.83
CA LEU A 115 -1.33 15.07 0.93
C LEU A 115 -0.72 15.60 -0.39
N PHE A 116 -1.39 15.32 -1.50
CA PHE A 116 -1.02 15.78 -2.85
C PHE A 116 0.44 15.43 -3.21
N ALA A 117 0.81 14.15 -3.07
CA ALA A 117 2.19 13.69 -3.26
C ALA A 117 2.75 13.97 -4.67
N ALA A 118 1.88 13.98 -5.69
CA ALA A 118 2.16 14.36 -7.06
C ALA A 118 0.88 14.87 -7.74
N ASP A 119 0.99 15.58 -8.86
CA ASP A 119 -0.17 15.79 -9.74
C ASP A 119 -0.61 14.46 -10.40
N TYR A 120 -1.87 14.39 -10.82
CA TYR A 120 -2.47 13.18 -11.38
C TYR A 120 -1.70 12.64 -12.60
N LYS A 121 -1.34 13.51 -13.54
CA LYS A 121 -0.67 13.10 -14.78
C LYS A 121 0.68 12.47 -14.49
N ARG A 122 1.46 13.10 -13.60
CA ARG A 122 2.73 12.57 -13.14
C ARG A 122 2.57 11.25 -12.38
N ALA A 123 1.61 11.17 -11.46
CA ALA A 123 1.35 9.94 -10.71
C ALA A 123 0.98 8.78 -11.62
N LYS A 124 0.06 9.01 -12.57
CA LYS A 124 -0.37 8.01 -13.56
C LYS A 124 0.80 7.50 -14.39
N LYS A 125 1.58 8.40 -14.99
CA LYS A 125 2.76 8.02 -15.80
C LYS A 125 3.76 7.17 -15.02
N LEU A 126 4.09 7.58 -13.79
CA LEU A 126 5.03 6.82 -12.95
C LEU A 126 4.51 5.43 -12.59
N LEU A 127 3.21 5.28 -12.35
CA LEU A 127 2.61 3.98 -12.06
C LEU A 127 2.52 3.09 -13.31
N GLU A 128 2.21 3.65 -14.48
CA GLU A 128 2.23 2.94 -15.76
C GLU A 128 3.63 2.42 -16.08
N ASP A 129 4.65 3.28 -15.95
CA ASP A 129 6.05 2.89 -16.15
C ASP A 129 6.46 1.75 -15.20
N LEU A 130 6.02 1.81 -13.93
CA LEU A 130 6.27 0.75 -12.95
C LEU A 130 5.56 -0.55 -13.30
N TRP A 131 4.32 -0.48 -13.79
CA TRP A 131 3.53 -1.66 -14.16
C TRP A 131 4.14 -2.38 -15.37
N GLN A 132 4.66 -1.63 -16.35
CA GLN A 132 5.33 -2.22 -17.51
C GLN A 132 6.64 -2.92 -17.14
N GLN A 133 7.38 -2.37 -16.17
CA GLN A 133 8.66 -2.92 -15.68
C GLN A 133 8.51 -4.06 -14.66
N ALA A 134 7.33 -4.22 -14.07
CA ALA A 134 7.01 -5.32 -13.14
C ALA A 134 6.94 -6.66 -13.86
#